data_AF-A0A7X1I7L9-F1
#
_entry.id   AF-A0A7X1I7L9-F1
#
_cell.length_a   1.000
_cell.length_b   1.000
_cell.length_c   1.000
_cell.angle_alpha   90.00
_cell.angle_beta   90.00
_cell.angle_gamma   90.00
#
_symmetry.space_group_name_H-M   'P 1'
#
loop_
_entity.id
_entity.type
_entity.pdbx_description
1 polymer ?
#
loop_
_entity_poly.entity_id
_entity_poly.type
_entity_poly.pdbx_seq_one_letter_code
_entity_poly.pdbx_strand_id
1 'polypeptide(L)'
;MAVTVTPQTELRIEVAWTRLDDRHGHLARAVTSGRLAHGLQALADDYGAGYTPQASAEDALAAARATTQLARLLESRAAVQVVHLRDDHKLSWRTIAEHLHGDPEKHSTVRRQYDTGRRHIEGG
;
A
#
# COMPACT_ATOMS: atom_id res chain seq x y z
N MET A 1 -21.63 3.10 2.86
CA MET A 1 -21.20 2.58 4.17
C MET A 1 -19.94 3.32 4.57
N ALA A 2 -19.81 3.72 5.83
CA ALA A 2 -18.71 4.53 6.33
C ALA A 2 -17.65 3.64 7.01
N VAL A 3 -16.39 4.03 6.89
CA VAL A 3 -15.27 3.41 7.59
C VAL A 3 -15.16 4.05 8.97
N THR A 4 -15.20 3.24 10.02
CA THR A 4 -14.85 3.68 11.38
C THR A 4 -13.71 2.82 11.88
N VAL A 5 -12.50 3.39 11.85
CA VAL A 5 -11.35 2.81 12.55
C VAL A 5 -11.46 3.31 13.99
N THR A 6 -11.88 2.45 14.90
CA THR A 6 -11.91 2.75 16.33
C THR A 6 -10.67 2.15 16.96
N PRO A 7 -9.66 2.96 17.35
CA PRO A 7 -8.53 2.44 18.10
C PRO A 7 -9.05 2.03 19.49
N GLN A 8 -9.02 0.73 19.79
CA GLN A 8 -9.11 0.25 21.16
C GLN A 8 -7.70 -0.11 21.63
N THR A 9 -7.31 0.36 22.81
CA THR A 9 -6.04 -0.02 23.42
C THR A 9 -6.08 -1.51 23.79
N GLU A 10 -5.00 -2.23 23.43
CA GLU A 10 -4.88 -3.70 23.18
C GLU A 10 -5.44 -4.13 21.81
N LEU A 11 -4.62 -3.93 20.76
CA LEU A 11 -5.03 -3.63 19.39
C LEU A 11 -5.75 -4.77 18.64
N ARG A 12 -7.08 -4.75 18.69
CA ARG A 12 -7.95 -5.42 17.73
C ARG A 12 -8.45 -4.42 16.69
N ILE A 13 -8.25 -4.74 15.40
CA ILE A 13 -8.81 -3.98 14.28
C ILE A 13 -9.83 -4.85 13.57
N GLU A 14 -11.08 -4.40 13.51
CA GLU A 14 -12.11 -5.00 12.66
C GLU A 14 -12.27 -4.15 11.41
N VAL A 15 -12.11 -4.78 10.24
CA VAL A 15 -12.26 -4.10 8.96
C VAL A 15 -13.35 -4.79 8.16
N ALA A 16 -14.39 -4.04 7.80
CA ALA A 16 -15.49 -4.50 6.98
C ALA A 16 -15.53 -3.72 5.66
N TRP A 17 -15.76 -4.43 4.56
CA TRP A 17 -15.89 -3.86 3.21
C TRP A 17 -16.97 -4.59 2.43
N THR A 18 -17.57 -3.87 1.48
CA THR A 18 -18.54 -4.41 0.52
C THR A 18 -17.89 -4.54 -0.86
N ARG A 19 -18.55 -5.25 -1.79
CA ARG A 19 -18.09 -5.32 -3.20
C ARG A 19 -18.00 -3.96 -3.88
N LEU A 20 -18.73 -2.95 -3.39
CA LEU A 20 -18.66 -1.60 -3.95
C LEU A 20 -17.38 -0.87 -3.54
N ASP A 21 -16.80 -1.23 -2.39
CA ASP A 21 -15.57 -0.65 -1.85
C ASP A 21 -14.32 -1.27 -2.49
N ASP A 22 -14.44 -2.48 -3.04
CA ASP A 22 -13.38 -3.22 -3.72
C ASP A 22 -13.83 -3.69 -5.11
N ARG A 23 -14.20 -2.74 -5.98
CA ARG A 23 -14.73 -3.03 -7.32
C ARG A 23 -13.84 -3.95 -8.16
N HIS A 24 -12.52 -3.88 -7.94
CA HIS A 24 -11.54 -4.69 -8.65
C HIS A 24 -11.11 -5.95 -7.87
N GLY A 25 -11.64 -6.18 -6.66
CA GLY A 25 -11.35 -7.38 -5.87
C GLY A 25 -9.91 -7.46 -5.34
N HIS A 26 -9.17 -6.35 -5.26
CA HIS A 26 -7.78 -6.35 -4.80
C HIS A 26 -7.68 -6.56 -3.29
N LEU A 27 -8.57 -5.93 -2.53
CA LEU A 27 -8.60 -6.00 -1.07
C LEU A 27 -9.08 -7.37 -0.60
N ALA A 28 -10.16 -7.87 -1.20
CA ALA A 28 -10.66 -9.23 -0.98
C ALA A 28 -9.57 -10.27 -1.27
N ARG A 29 -8.84 -10.13 -2.38
CA ARG A 29 -7.70 -11.00 -2.70
C ARG A 29 -6.58 -10.90 -1.67
N ALA A 30 -6.19 -9.69 -1.26
CA ALA A 30 -5.13 -9.51 -0.27
C ALA A 30 -5.47 -10.12 1.11
N VAL A 31 -6.74 -10.09 1.49
CA VAL A 31 -7.23 -10.65 2.77
C VAL A 31 -7.31 -12.17 2.69
N THR A 32 -8.01 -12.70 1.69
CA THR A 32 -8.20 -14.15 1.50
C THR A 32 -6.89 -14.89 1.27
N SER A 33 -5.90 -14.26 0.62
CA SER A 33 -4.59 -14.86 0.39
C SER A 33 -3.61 -14.65 1.56
N GLY A 34 -4.06 -14.13 2.70
CA GLY A 34 -3.20 -13.86 3.87
C GLY A 34 -2.17 -12.74 3.69
N ARG A 35 -2.14 -12.04 2.54
CA ARG A 35 -1.12 -11.03 2.26
C ARG A 35 -1.21 -9.82 3.18
N LEU A 36 -2.44 -9.41 3.50
CA LEU A 36 -2.65 -8.31 4.44
C LEU A 36 -2.12 -8.66 5.84
N ALA A 37 -2.42 -9.88 6.31
CA ALA A 37 -1.92 -10.36 7.61
C ALA A 37 -0.39 -10.42 7.64
N HIS A 38 0.25 -10.99 6.60
CA HIS A 38 1.70 -11.01 6.49
C HIS A 38 2.32 -9.62 6.41
N GLY A 39 1.71 -8.70 5.66
CA GLY A 39 2.19 -7.32 5.58
C GLY A 39 2.11 -6.58 6.91
N LEU A 40 1.00 -6.75 7.65
CA LEU A 40 0.84 -6.17 9.00
C LEU A 40 1.83 -6.78 9.98
N GLN A 41 2.04 -8.10 9.94
CA GLN A 41 3.05 -8.77 10.76
C GLN A 41 4.45 -8.24 10.46
N ALA A 42 4.81 -8.11 9.18
CA ALA A 42 6.11 -7.59 8.77
C ALA A 42 6.34 -6.12 9.18
N LEU A 43 5.28 -5.32 9.38
CA LEU A 43 5.36 -3.96 9.91
C LEU A 43 5.45 -3.94 11.45
N ALA A 44 4.86 -4.92 12.12
CA ALA A 44 4.93 -5.07 13.57
C ALA A 44 6.28 -5.63 14.02
N ASP A 45 6.90 -6.44 13.18
CA ASP A 45 8.24 -6.96 13.41
C ASP A 45 9.25 -5.81 13.37
N ASP A 46 10.06 -5.67 14.42
CA ASP A 46 11.19 -4.77 14.42
C ASP A 46 12.11 -5.14 13.25
N TYR A 47 12.72 -4.16 12.57
CA TYR A 47 13.67 -4.40 11.47
C TYR A 47 14.90 -5.17 12.01
N GLY A 48 14.78 -6.49 12.17
CA GLY A 48 15.75 -7.38 12.82
C GLY A 48 15.18 -8.40 13.83
N ALA A 49 13.95 -8.24 14.33
CA ALA A 49 13.39 -9.12 15.39
C ALA A 49 12.40 -10.19 14.88
N GLY A 50 11.85 -10.03 13.67
CA GLY A 50 10.83 -10.93 13.10
C GLY A 50 11.35 -12.19 12.38
N TYR A 51 12.67 -12.32 12.21
CA TYR A 51 13.23 -13.62 11.81
C TYR A 51 13.20 -14.53 13.02
N THR A 52 12.09 -15.23 13.23
CA THR A 52 12.09 -16.36 14.16
C THR A 52 12.99 -17.44 13.57
N PRO A 53 14.12 -17.80 14.20
CA PRO A 53 15.04 -18.82 13.68
C PRO A 53 14.40 -20.20 13.46
N GLN A 54 13.15 -20.37 13.92
CA GLN A 54 12.33 -21.57 13.83
C GLN A 54 11.42 -21.63 12.60
N ALA A 55 11.24 -20.55 11.83
CA ALA A 55 10.46 -20.60 10.59
C ALA A 55 11.19 -21.41 9.51
N SER A 56 10.47 -22.23 8.75
CA SER A 56 11.07 -22.94 7.62
C SER A 56 11.48 -21.95 6.52
N ALA A 57 12.44 -22.33 5.68
CA ALA A 57 12.81 -21.50 4.52
C ALA A 57 11.62 -21.26 3.57
N GLU A 58 10.68 -22.20 3.49
CA GLU A 58 9.46 -22.07 2.71
C GLU A 58 8.53 -20.97 3.26
N ASP A 59 8.34 -20.93 4.59
CA ASP A 59 7.53 -19.90 5.25
C ASP A 59 8.13 -18.50 5.07
N ALA A 60 9.46 -18.40 5.18
CA ALA A 60 10.17 -17.13 4.97
C ALA A 60 10.02 -16.61 3.54
N LEU A 61 10.11 -17.49 2.53
CA LEU A 61 9.88 -17.12 1.13
C LEU A 61 8.43 -16.73 0.87
N ALA A 62 7.47 -17.45 1.47
CA ALA A 62 6.04 -17.12 1.36
C ALA A 62 5.74 -15.73 1.96
N ALA A 63 6.27 -15.43 3.13
CA ALA A 63 6.15 -14.12 3.78
C ALA A 63 6.78 -13.00 2.93
N ALA A 64 8.02 -13.18 2.47
CA ALA A 64 8.71 -12.21 1.62
C ALA A 64 7.92 -11.93 0.32
N ARG A 65 7.36 -12.98 -0.29
CA ARG A 65 6.50 -12.85 -1.48
C ARG A 65 5.23 -12.07 -1.16
N ALA A 66 4.56 -12.39 -0.06
CA ALA A 66 3.32 -11.74 0.35
C ALA A 66 3.52 -10.23 0.61
N THR A 67 4.54 -9.87 1.39
CA THR A 67 4.90 -8.47 1.68
C THR A 67 5.29 -7.71 0.41
N THR A 68 6.12 -8.32 -0.45
CA THR A 68 6.50 -7.70 -1.74
C THR A 68 5.30 -7.44 -2.64
N GLN A 69 4.35 -8.40 -2.72
CA GLN A 69 3.16 -8.24 -3.52
C GLN A 69 2.22 -7.16 -2.97
N LEU A 70 2.09 -7.06 -1.64
CA LEU A 70 1.32 -5.99 -1.01
C LEU A 70 1.95 -4.63 -1.26
N ALA A 71 3.27 -4.50 -1.09
CA ALA A 71 4.02 -3.27 -1.34
C ALA A 71 3.78 -2.78 -2.79
N ARG A 72 3.90 -3.67 -3.78
CA ARG A 72 3.63 -3.32 -5.19
C ARG A 72 2.21 -2.84 -5.44
N LEU A 73 1.20 -3.46 -4.80
CA LEU A 73 -0.19 -3.01 -4.93
C LEU A 73 -0.37 -1.60 -4.34
N LEU A 74 0.25 -1.32 -3.19
CA LEU A 74 0.22 -0.01 -2.55
C LEU A 74 0.96 1.04 -3.40
N GLU A 75 2.13 0.70 -3.95
CA GLU A 75 2.91 1.56 -4.85
C GLU A 75 2.12 1.91 -6.13
N SER A 76 1.51 0.92 -6.79
CA SER A 76 0.65 1.16 -7.95
C SER A 76 -0.52 2.08 -7.60
N ARG A 77 -1.12 1.90 -6.42
CA ARG A 77 -2.22 2.76 -5.97
C ARG A 77 -1.76 4.18 -5.67
N ALA A 78 -0.62 4.36 -5.01
CA ALA A 78 -0.02 5.66 -4.75
C ALA A 78 0.31 6.38 -6.06
N ALA A 79 0.84 5.66 -7.06
CA ALA A 79 1.12 6.21 -8.39
C ALA A 79 -0.16 6.73 -9.08
N VAL A 80 -1.28 6.00 -9.01
CA VAL A 80 -2.58 6.47 -9.52
C VAL A 80 -3.09 7.69 -8.75
N GLN A 81 -2.91 7.75 -7.43
CA GLN A 81 -3.27 8.93 -6.64
C GLN A 81 -2.47 10.17 -7.06
N VAL A 82 -1.17 10.02 -7.37
CA VAL A 82 -0.35 11.11 -7.92
C VAL A 82 -0.93 11.63 -9.24
N VAL A 83 -1.48 10.76 -10.10
CA VAL A 83 -2.17 11.19 -11.32
C VAL A 83 -3.37 12.08 -10.99
N HIS A 84 -4.24 11.65 -10.07
CA HIS A 84 -5.40 12.46 -9.67
C HIS A 84 -5.01 13.78 -9.01
N LEU A 85 -3.99 13.79 -8.13
CA LEU A 85 -3.47 15.01 -7.53
C LEU A 85 -2.95 16.00 -8.58
N ARG A 86 -2.34 15.49 -9.66
CA ARG A 86 -1.85 16.32 -10.75
C ARG A 86 -2.95 16.77 -11.70
N ASP A 87 -3.79 15.86 -12.14
CA ASP A 87 -4.69 16.07 -13.27
C ASP A 87 -6.04 16.63 -12.83
N ASP A 88 -6.56 16.20 -11.68
CA ASP A 88 -7.87 16.65 -11.19
C ASP A 88 -7.72 17.84 -10.23
N HIS A 89 -6.74 17.76 -9.31
CA HIS A 89 -6.52 18.80 -8.30
C HIS A 89 -5.49 19.86 -8.71
N LYS A 90 -4.84 19.70 -9.88
CA LYS A 90 -3.89 20.65 -10.46
C LYS A 90 -2.72 21.04 -9.54
N LEU A 91 -2.35 20.18 -8.58
CA LEU A 91 -1.25 20.44 -7.67
C LEU A 91 0.10 20.45 -8.41
N SER A 92 1.03 21.27 -7.93
CA SER A 92 2.39 21.31 -8.47
C SER A 92 3.20 20.07 -8.04
N TRP A 93 4.17 19.67 -8.85
CA TRP A 93 5.06 18.56 -8.50
C TRP A 93 5.80 18.79 -7.19
N ARG A 94 6.20 20.04 -6.94
CA ARG A 94 6.87 20.46 -5.70
C ARG A 94 5.94 20.27 -4.51
N THR A 95 4.68 20.70 -4.61
CA THR A 95 3.67 20.55 -3.56
C THR A 95 3.41 19.07 -3.26
N ILE A 96 3.28 18.24 -4.28
CA ILE A 96 3.07 16.80 -4.09
C ILE A 96 4.30 16.16 -3.43
N ALA A 97 5.52 16.53 -3.85
CA ALA A 97 6.76 15.99 -3.29
C ALA A 97 6.95 16.36 -1.81
N GLU A 98 6.65 17.61 -1.45
CA GLU A 98 6.61 18.07 -0.05
C GLU A 98 5.68 17.18 0.79
N HIS A 99 4.45 16.95 0.32
CA HIS A 99 3.45 16.23 1.11
C HIS A 99 3.69 14.72 1.17
N LEU A 100 4.21 14.10 0.11
CA LEU A 100 4.42 12.65 0.07
C LEU A 100 5.77 12.22 0.65
N HIS A 101 6.78 13.09 0.58
CA HIS A 101 8.16 12.72 0.92
C HIS A 101 8.82 13.64 1.94
N GLY A 102 8.15 14.70 2.39
CA GLY A 102 8.74 15.72 3.27
C GLY A 102 9.88 16.48 2.63
N ASP A 103 9.98 16.43 1.29
CA ASP A 103 11.10 16.97 0.53
C ASP A 103 10.62 17.47 -0.84
N PRO A 104 10.58 18.79 -1.07
CA PRO A 104 10.06 19.37 -2.29
C PRO A 104 11.00 19.17 -3.49
N GLU A 105 12.28 18.83 -3.25
CA GLU A 105 13.28 18.54 -4.29
C GLU A 105 13.09 17.14 -4.89
N LYS A 106 12.28 16.26 -4.25
CA LYS A 106 11.88 14.96 -4.81
C LYS A 106 10.80 15.04 -5.90
N HIS A 107 10.59 16.21 -6.50
CA HIS A 107 9.62 16.41 -7.58
C HIS A 107 9.87 15.50 -8.80
N SER A 108 11.12 15.09 -9.05
CA SER A 108 11.47 14.13 -10.12
C SER A 108 11.00 12.71 -9.81
N THR A 109 10.99 12.31 -8.53
CA THR A 109 10.43 11.03 -8.07
C THR A 109 8.92 11.02 -8.23
N VAL A 110 8.25 12.10 -7.84
CA VAL A 110 6.80 12.25 -8.06
C VAL A 110 6.45 12.19 -9.54
N ARG A 111 7.25 12.81 -10.41
CA ARG A 111 7.02 12.73 -11.87
C ARG A 111 7.10 11.29 -12.38
N ARG A 112 8.07 10.50 -11.91
CA ARG A 112 8.16 9.06 -12.26
C ARG A 112 6.97 8.25 -11.72
N GLN A 113 6.46 8.59 -10.54
CA GLN A 113 5.23 7.99 -10.00
C GLN A 113 4.02 8.34 -10.86
N TYR A 114 3.91 9.60 -11.31
CA TYR A 114 2.87 10.02 -12.25
C TYR A 114 2.89 9.21 -13.55
N ASP A 115 4.06 9.09 -14.19
CA ASP A 115 4.20 8.32 -15.43
C ASP A 115 3.83 6.85 -15.24
N THR A 116 4.19 6.28 -14.08
CA THR A 116 3.81 4.92 -13.70
C THR A 116 2.29 4.79 -13.52
N GLY A 117 1.66 5.75 -12.83
CA GLY A 117 0.21 5.79 -12.61
C GLY A 117 -0.56 5.92 -13.92
N ARG A 118 -0.10 6.78 -14.83
CA ARG A 118 -0.68 6.93 -16.18
C ARG A 118 -0.70 5.61 -16.94
N ARG A 119 0.41 4.86 -16.95
CA ARG A 119 0.47 3.53 -17.58
C ARG A 119 -0.51 2.53 -16.96
N HIS A 120 -0.72 2.60 -15.65
CA HIS A 120 -1.70 1.73 -14.97
C HIS A 120 -3.15 2.08 -15.32
N ILE A 121 -3.46 3.36 -15.54
CA ILE A 121 -4.80 3.80 -15.95
C ILE A 121 -5.05 3.47 -17.44
N GLU A 122 -4.05 3.62 -18.29
CA GLU A 122 -4.18 3.39 -19.74
C GLU A 122 -4.08 1.92 -20.15
N GLY A 123 -3.42 1.09 -19.35
CA GLY A 123 -3.22 -0.34 -19.62
C GLY A 123 -4.10 -1.29 -18.80
N GLY A 124 -5.01 -0.76 -17.97
CA GLY A 124 -5.94 -1.54 -17.12
C GLY A 124 -7.36 -1.47 -17.65
#